data_AF-A0A0B0P1Z6-F1
#
_entry.id   AF-A0A0B0P1Z6-F1
#
_cell.length_a   1.000
_cell.length_b   1.000
_cell.length_c   1.000
_cell.angle_alpha   90.00
_cell.angle_beta   90.00
_cell.angle_gamma   90.00
#
_symmetry.space_group_name_H-M   'P 1'
#
loop_
_entity.id
_entity.type
_entity.pdbx_description
1 polymer ?
#
loop_
_entity_poly.entity_id
_entity_poly.type
_entity_poly.pdbx_seq_one_letter_code
_entity_poly.pdbx_strand_id
1 'polypeptide(L)'
;MDEHTFMVNRERAVDYLNSLDKVFVNDQFLNWDPKNRIKVRIVSCRAYHSLFMHNMCIRPTSEELENFGTPDFTIYNAGQFPCNRYTHYMTSSTSIDINLNRKEMVILGTQYAGEMKKGLFGLMHYLMPKRHILSLHSGCNMGKDGDVALFFGLSGTGKTTLSTDHNRFLIGDDEHCWSDDCVSNIEGGCYAKCIDLSKEKEPDIWNAIKFGTVLENVVFDEHTREVDYTDKSVTENTRAAYPIEFIPNAKIPCFCPHPKNVILLACDAFGVLPPVSKLSLAQTMYHFISGYTALVAGTVDGIKEPTATFSACFGAAFLMLHPTTYAAMLAEKMHEHGATGWLVNTGWCGGSYGSGNRIKLPYTRKIINAIHSGSLLKATYEKTEVFGLKIPSEIEGVPQEILRPENAWADKEAYKNTLLKLAGLFKNNFETFTEYKIGEDKLTEEILAAGPIF
;
A
#
# COMPACT_ATOMS: atom_id res chain seq x y z
N MET A 1 -19.99 16.09 -2.68
CA MET A 1 -21.26 15.64 -3.28
C MET A 1 -22.36 15.76 -2.24
N ASP A 2 -23.55 16.20 -2.63
CA ASP A 2 -24.71 16.30 -1.73
C ASP A 2 -25.48 14.98 -1.63
N GLU A 3 -26.39 14.89 -0.64
CA GLU A 3 -27.19 13.68 -0.41
C GLU A 3 -28.15 13.38 -1.56
N HIS A 4 -28.69 14.40 -2.23
CA HIS A 4 -29.63 14.20 -3.33
C HIS A 4 -28.94 13.51 -4.53
N THR A 5 -27.77 14.00 -4.95
CA THR A 5 -26.96 13.35 -5.98
C THR A 5 -26.63 11.90 -5.62
N PHE A 6 -26.22 11.64 -4.37
CA PHE A 6 -25.94 10.28 -3.91
C PHE A 6 -27.17 9.38 -4.06
N MET A 7 -28.34 9.87 -3.64
CA MET A 7 -29.59 9.11 -3.74
C MET A 7 -29.97 8.81 -5.18
N VAL A 8 -29.76 9.75 -6.12
CA VAL A 8 -29.98 9.50 -7.56
C VAL A 8 -29.12 8.33 -8.06
N ASN A 9 -27.82 8.34 -7.74
CA ASN A 9 -26.92 7.25 -8.14
C ASN A 9 -27.25 5.93 -7.44
N ARG A 10 -27.61 5.98 -6.15
CA ARG A 10 -28.03 4.82 -5.37
C ARG A 10 -29.30 4.18 -5.96
N GLU A 11 -30.33 4.97 -6.26
CA GLU A 11 -31.57 4.50 -6.87
C GLU A 11 -31.28 3.84 -8.23
N ARG A 12 -30.49 4.49 -9.09
CA ARG A 12 -30.07 3.90 -10.37
C ARG A 12 -29.36 2.55 -10.21
N ALA A 13 -28.46 2.45 -9.23
CA ALA A 13 -27.74 1.20 -8.95
C ALA A 13 -28.68 0.11 -8.46
N VAL A 14 -29.58 0.43 -7.53
CA VAL A 14 -30.56 -0.53 -6.98
C VAL A 14 -31.57 -0.95 -8.04
N ASP A 15 -32.09 -0.04 -8.85
CA ASP A 15 -33.01 -0.34 -9.96
C ASP A 15 -32.36 -1.28 -10.98
N TYR A 16 -31.12 -0.99 -11.37
CA TYR A 16 -30.34 -1.89 -12.23
C TYR A 16 -30.20 -3.28 -11.60
N LEU A 17 -29.76 -3.37 -10.35
CA LEU A 17 -29.61 -4.65 -9.65
C LEU A 17 -30.93 -5.43 -9.56
N ASN A 18 -32.04 -4.75 -9.28
CA ASN A 18 -33.38 -5.36 -9.22
C ASN A 18 -33.90 -5.80 -10.60
N SER A 19 -33.39 -5.22 -11.69
CA SER A 19 -33.73 -5.63 -13.06
C SER A 19 -33.01 -6.90 -13.52
N LEU A 20 -32.00 -7.37 -12.78
CA LEU A 20 -31.24 -8.56 -13.14
C LEU A 20 -31.96 -9.82 -12.67
N ASP A 21 -31.85 -10.90 -13.45
CA ASP A 21 -32.40 -12.22 -13.06
C ASP A 21 -31.76 -12.75 -11.77
N LYS A 22 -30.50 -12.37 -11.51
CA LYS A 22 -29.71 -12.81 -10.36
C LYS A 22 -28.81 -11.69 -9.86
N VAL A 23 -28.71 -11.60 -8.55
CA VAL A 23 -27.72 -10.77 -7.84
C VAL A 23 -26.95 -11.65 -6.85
N PHE A 24 -25.71 -11.28 -6.58
CA PHE A 24 -24.86 -12.00 -5.64
C PHE A 24 -24.67 -11.16 -4.38
N VAL A 25 -24.97 -11.74 -3.22
CA VAL A 25 -24.86 -11.08 -1.93
C VAL A 25 -23.92 -11.89 -1.04
N ASN A 26 -22.94 -11.23 -0.45
CA ASN A 26 -22.04 -11.82 0.54
C ASN A 26 -21.84 -10.88 1.73
N ASP A 27 -22.09 -11.45 2.91
CA ASP A 27 -21.83 -10.85 4.21
C ASP A 27 -20.44 -11.27 4.67
N GLN A 28 -19.60 -10.31 5.01
CA GLN A 28 -18.19 -10.51 5.33
C GLN A 28 -17.74 -9.59 6.47
N PHE A 29 -16.55 -9.83 7.02
CA PHE A 29 -15.91 -8.92 7.97
C PHE A 29 -14.69 -8.23 7.38
N LEU A 30 -14.38 -7.05 7.92
CA LEU A 30 -13.08 -6.41 7.83
C LEU A 30 -12.43 -6.37 9.21
N ASN A 31 -11.09 -6.28 9.22
CA ASN A 31 -10.24 -6.20 10.41
C ASN A 31 -10.23 -7.50 11.24
N TRP A 32 -9.07 -8.17 11.30
CA TRP A 32 -8.92 -9.42 12.05
C TRP A 32 -8.96 -9.27 13.57
N ASP A 33 -8.79 -8.05 14.11
CA ASP A 33 -8.98 -7.76 15.53
C ASP A 33 -10.46 -7.87 15.91
N PRO A 34 -10.88 -8.88 16.71
CA PRO A 34 -12.27 -9.09 17.07
C PRO A 34 -12.95 -7.89 17.73
N LYS A 35 -12.20 -7.03 18.45
CA LYS A 35 -12.74 -5.84 19.11
C LYS A 35 -13.14 -4.74 18.12
N ASN A 36 -12.52 -4.76 16.93
CA ASN A 36 -12.60 -3.68 15.95
C ASN A 36 -13.09 -4.13 14.57
N ARG A 37 -13.68 -5.33 14.49
CA ARG A 37 -14.33 -5.86 13.29
C ARG A 37 -15.41 -4.92 12.77
N ILE A 38 -15.54 -4.87 11.44
CA ILE A 38 -16.61 -4.16 10.73
C ILE A 38 -17.37 -5.17 9.88
N LYS A 39 -18.71 -5.21 10.01
CA LYS A 39 -19.58 -6.04 9.17
C LYS A 39 -19.86 -5.35 7.85
N VAL A 40 -19.56 -6.00 6.74
CA VAL A 40 -19.83 -5.47 5.41
C VAL A 40 -20.73 -6.40 4.61
N ARG A 41 -21.71 -5.82 3.92
CA ARG A 41 -22.54 -6.52 2.94
C ARG A 41 -22.17 -6.04 1.55
N ILE A 42 -21.85 -6.97 0.66
CA ILE A 42 -21.55 -6.64 -0.73
C ILE A 42 -22.69 -7.20 -1.58
N VAL A 43 -23.30 -6.33 -2.39
CA VAL A 43 -24.31 -6.68 -3.39
C VAL A 43 -23.69 -6.40 -4.76
N SER A 44 -23.59 -7.41 -5.61
CA SER A 44 -22.93 -7.30 -6.91
C SER A 44 -23.71 -7.94 -8.06
N CYS A 45 -23.59 -7.33 -9.24
CA CYS A 45 -24.19 -7.83 -10.48
C CYS A 45 -23.44 -9.03 -11.09
N ARG A 46 -22.12 -9.19 -10.82
CA ARG A 46 -21.29 -10.24 -11.41
C ARG A 46 -20.81 -11.24 -10.37
N ALA A 47 -20.88 -12.54 -10.70
CA ALA A 47 -20.41 -13.61 -9.82
C ALA A 47 -18.94 -13.44 -9.41
N TYR A 48 -18.08 -13.00 -10.35
CA TYR A 48 -16.66 -12.82 -10.08
C TYR A 48 -16.39 -11.70 -9.06
N HIS A 49 -17.21 -10.65 -9.01
CA HIS A 49 -17.09 -9.59 -8.00
C HIS A 49 -17.42 -10.11 -6.60
N SER A 50 -18.42 -10.99 -6.50
CA SER A 50 -18.72 -11.67 -5.24
C SER A 50 -17.59 -12.61 -4.82
N LEU A 51 -17.03 -13.42 -5.74
CA LEU A 51 -15.85 -14.25 -5.47
C LEU A 51 -14.62 -13.41 -5.07
N PHE A 52 -14.39 -12.28 -5.75
CA PHE A 52 -13.33 -11.35 -5.40
C PHE A 52 -13.48 -10.87 -3.95
N MET A 53 -14.65 -10.39 -3.55
CA MET A 53 -14.87 -9.93 -2.17
C MET A 53 -14.85 -11.07 -1.14
N HIS A 54 -15.22 -12.29 -1.55
CA HIS A 54 -15.06 -13.49 -0.73
C HIS A 54 -13.59 -13.87 -0.49
N ASN A 55 -12.71 -13.54 -1.44
CA ASN A 55 -11.27 -13.69 -1.29
C ASN A 55 -10.67 -12.53 -0.48
N MET A 56 -11.11 -11.29 -0.72
CA MET A 56 -10.49 -10.09 -0.15
C MET A 56 -10.99 -9.72 1.26
N CYS A 57 -12.19 -10.14 1.65
CA CYS A 57 -12.70 -9.93 3.01
C CYS A 57 -12.54 -11.17 3.89
N ILE A 58 -12.73 -10.99 5.19
CA ILE A 58 -12.68 -12.07 6.17
C ILE A 58 -14.01 -12.80 6.13
N ARG A 59 -13.95 -14.11 5.86
CA ARG A 59 -15.13 -14.96 5.75
C ARG A 59 -15.71 -15.26 7.14
N PRO A 60 -16.99 -14.97 7.37
CA PRO A 60 -17.65 -15.39 8.60
C PRO A 60 -17.80 -16.92 8.62
N THR A 61 -17.77 -17.49 9.82
CA THR A 61 -18.22 -18.86 10.05
C THR A 61 -19.73 -19.00 9.81
N SER A 62 -20.24 -20.23 9.69
CA SER A 62 -21.68 -20.48 9.52
C SER A 62 -22.51 -19.88 10.67
N GLU A 63 -22.03 -19.98 11.91
CA GLU A 63 -22.68 -19.39 13.08
C GLU A 63 -22.66 -17.85 13.05
N GLU A 64 -21.54 -17.25 12.64
CA GLU A 64 -21.45 -15.79 12.48
C GLU A 64 -22.35 -15.28 11.34
N LEU A 65 -22.59 -16.07 10.28
CA LEU A 65 -23.54 -15.74 9.22
C LEU A 65 -24.99 -15.78 9.70
N GLU A 66 -25.37 -16.83 10.42
CA GLU A 66 -26.72 -16.95 11.02
C GLU A 66 -27.01 -15.78 11.96
N ASN A 67 -25.98 -15.31 12.68
CA ASN A 67 -26.05 -14.20 13.63
C ASN A 67 -25.53 -12.87 13.08
N PHE A 68 -25.36 -12.72 11.75
CA PHE A 68 -24.70 -11.55 11.16
C PHE A 68 -25.47 -10.25 11.43
N GLY A 69 -26.81 -10.33 11.43
CA GLY A 69 -27.70 -9.20 11.67
C GLY A 69 -27.55 -8.09 10.62
N THR A 70 -27.64 -6.84 11.07
CA THR A 70 -27.49 -5.67 10.19
C THR A 70 -26.01 -5.40 9.90
N PRO A 71 -25.60 -5.22 8.63
CA PRO A 71 -24.23 -4.83 8.29
C PRO A 71 -23.92 -3.41 8.79
N ASP A 72 -22.66 -3.17 9.13
CA ASP A 72 -22.18 -1.83 9.47
C ASP A 72 -21.98 -0.98 8.21
N PHE A 73 -21.76 -1.59 7.05
CA PHE A 73 -21.62 -0.89 5.78
C PHE A 73 -22.05 -1.76 4.60
N THR A 74 -22.64 -1.17 3.56
CA THR A 74 -23.13 -1.90 2.39
C THR A 74 -22.56 -1.34 1.08
N ILE A 75 -22.08 -2.22 0.20
CA ILE A 75 -21.67 -1.86 -1.17
C ILE A 75 -22.75 -2.31 -2.15
N TYR A 76 -23.18 -1.40 -3.01
CA TYR A 76 -23.99 -1.67 -4.19
C TYR A 76 -23.10 -1.57 -5.44
N ASN A 77 -22.57 -2.71 -5.88
CA ASN A 77 -21.77 -2.80 -7.10
C ASN A 77 -22.65 -3.06 -8.32
N ALA A 78 -23.12 -1.96 -8.91
CA ALA A 78 -23.81 -1.90 -10.19
C ALA A 78 -22.85 -1.48 -11.32
N GLY A 79 -21.56 -1.85 -11.21
CA GLY A 79 -20.49 -1.38 -12.08
C GLY A 79 -20.67 -1.62 -13.58
N GLN A 80 -21.50 -2.59 -13.96
CA GLN A 80 -21.90 -2.83 -15.36
C GLN A 80 -22.83 -1.75 -15.93
N PHE A 81 -23.50 -0.98 -15.08
CA PHE A 81 -24.43 0.06 -15.47
C PHE A 81 -23.78 1.45 -15.35
N PRO A 82 -23.85 2.30 -16.39
CA PRO A 82 -23.18 3.59 -16.37
C PRO A 82 -23.88 4.60 -15.43
N CYS A 83 -23.07 5.43 -14.80
CA CYS A 83 -23.53 6.65 -14.16
C CYS A 83 -24.07 7.63 -15.22
N ASN A 84 -25.10 8.40 -14.86
CA ASN A 84 -25.57 9.48 -15.70
C ASN A 84 -24.64 10.70 -15.54
N ARG A 85 -23.82 10.97 -16.57
CA ARG A 85 -22.89 12.11 -16.63
C ARG A 85 -23.53 13.50 -16.48
N TYR A 86 -24.85 13.60 -16.65
CA TYR A 86 -25.59 14.86 -16.48
C TYR A 86 -26.09 15.07 -15.04
N THR A 87 -25.91 14.08 -14.15
CA THR A 87 -26.18 14.24 -12.73
C THR A 87 -25.16 15.19 -12.12
N HIS A 88 -25.59 16.06 -11.21
CA HIS A 88 -24.72 17.04 -10.55
C HIS A 88 -23.49 16.35 -9.92
N TYR A 89 -22.33 16.98 -9.96
CA TYR A 89 -21.00 16.45 -9.58
C TYR A 89 -20.40 15.32 -10.46
N MET A 90 -21.15 14.71 -11.38
CA MET A 90 -20.60 13.65 -12.23
C MET A 90 -19.78 14.23 -13.38
N THR A 91 -18.57 13.69 -13.58
CA THR A 91 -17.64 14.13 -14.62
C THR A 91 -17.48 13.13 -15.75
N SER A 92 -17.99 11.91 -15.58
CA SER A 92 -17.89 10.82 -16.55
C SER A 92 -19.09 9.86 -16.42
N SER A 93 -19.09 8.77 -17.19
CA SER A 93 -20.03 7.66 -17.03
C SER A 93 -19.71 6.73 -15.85
N THR A 94 -18.67 7.04 -15.08
CA THR A 94 -18.20 6.25 -13.93
C THR A 94 -18.37 7.05 -12.64
N SER A 95 -18.82 6.38 -11.58
CA SER A 95 -19.00 6.96 -10.24
C SER A 95 -18.72 5.91 -9.19
N ILE A 96 -17.97 6.33 -8.16
CA ILE A 96 -17.65 5.56 -6.97
C ILE A 96 -17.96 6.46 -5.78
N ASP A 97 -19.16 6.30 -5.23
CA ASP A 97 -19.72 7.21 -4.25
C ASP A 97 -19.75 6.54 -2.88
N ILE A 98 -19.25 7.23 -1.84
CA ILE A 98 -19.33 6.78 -0.44
C ILE A 98 -20.16 7.77 0.36
N ASN A 99 -21.19 7.27 1.05
CA ASN A 99 -21.99 8.04 2.00
C ASN A 99 -21.81 7.47 3.41
N LEU A 100 -21.06 8.18 4.25
CA LEU A 100 -20.71 7.76 5.61
C LEU A 100 -21.90 7.80 6.57
N ASN A 101 -22.86 8.70 6.37
CA ASN A 101 -24.06 8.80 7.22
C ASN A 101 -24.99 7.60 6.97
N ARG A 102 -25.18 7.26 5.69
CA ARG A 102 -25.99 6.11 5.28
C ARG A 102 -25.25 4.77 5.42
N LYS A 103 -23.92 4.82 5.53
CA LYS A 103 -23.03 3.65 5.57
C LYS A 103 -23.16 2.81 4.30
N GLU A 104 -23.15 3.50 3.16
CA GLU A 104 -23.36 2.91 1.84
C GLU A 104 -22.28 3.36 0.87
N MET A 105 -21.91 2.47 -0.05
CA MET A 105 -21.09 2.76 -1.21
C MET A 105 -21.81 2.33 -2.48
N VAL A 106 -21.73 3.12 -3.53
CA VAL A 106 -22.36 2.86 -4.83
C VAL A 106 -21.30 2.91 -5.91
N ILE A 107 -21.24 1.86 -6.74
CA ILE A 107 -20.32 1.76 -7.87
C ILE A 107 -21.13 1.66 -9.16
N LEU A 108 -20.87 2.57 -10.09
CA LEU A 108 -21.47 2.64 -11.42
C LEU A 108 -20.40 2.86 -12.48
N GLY A 109 -20.54 2.21 -13.64
CA GLY A 109 -19.74 2.46 -14.83
C GLY A 109 -18.26 2.06 -14.73
N THR A 110 -17.91 1.16 -13.82
CA THR A 110 -16.58 0.54 -13.74
C THR A 110 -16.73 -0.89 -13.25
N GLN A 111 -15.99 -1.80 -13.86
CA GLN A 111 -15.98 -3.21 -13.45
C GLN A 111 -14.67 -3.57 -12.75
N TYR A 112 -13.75 -2.64 -12.52
CA TYR A 112 -12.51 -2.92 -11.81
C TYR A 112 -12.80 -3.33 -10.36
N ALA A 113 -12.43 -4.56 -9.98
CA ALA A 113 -12.75 -5.09 -8.65
C ALA A 113 -12.08 -4.32 -7.50
N GLY A 114 -10.94 -3.68 -7.80
CA GLY A 114 -10.19 -2.87 -6.85
C GLY A 114 -10.96 -1.69 -6.27
N GLU A 115 -12.02 -1.21 -6.94
CA GLU A 115 -12.90 -0.16 -6.40
C GLU A 115 -13.57 -0.60 -5.10
N MET A 116 -14.10 -1.83 -5.04
CA MET A 116 -14.74 -2.35 -3.82
C MET A 116 -13.73 -2.45 -2.67
N LYS A 117 -12.55 -3.00 -2.94
CA LYS A 117 -11.45 -3.12 -1.96
C LYS A 117 -11.07 -1.74 -1.42
N LYS A 118 -10.70 -0.82 -2.30
CA LYS A 118 -10.18 0.49 -1.90
C LYS A 118 -11.26 1.43 -1.34
N GLY A 119 -12.53 1.26 -1.72
CA GLY A 119 -13.65 1.93 -1.07
C GLY A 119 -13.81 1.54 0.40
N LEU A 120 -13.71 0.23 0.71
CA LEU A 120 -13.69 -0.25 2.10
C LEU A 120 -12.44 0.20 2.85
N PHE A 121 -11.29 0.25 2.19
CA PHE A 121 -10.07 0.78 2.81
C PHE A 121 -10.20 2.27 3.15
N GLY A 122 -10.80 3.07 2.26
CA GLY A 122 -11.13 4.47 2.54
C GLY A 122 -12.08 4.62 3.72
N LEU A 123 -13.09 3.75 3.84
CA LEU A 123 -13.95 3.69 5.02
C LEU A 123 -13.13 3.39 6.30
N MET A 124 -12.19 2.45 6.25
CA MET A 124 -11.32 2.13 7.39
C MET A 124 -10.43 3.31 7.77
N HIS A 125 -9.92 4.06 6.78
CA HIS A 125 -9.21 5.34 7.00
C HIS A 125 -10.07 6.42 7.66
N TYR A 126 -11.39 6.33 7.61
CA TYR A 126 -12.27 7.22 8.36
C TYR A 126 -12.62 6.67 9.75
N LEU A 127 -13.03 5.40 9.83
CA LEU A 127 -13.55 4.81 11.06
C LEU A 127 -12.47 4.55 12.10
N MET A 128 -11.30 4.07 11.68
CA MET A 128 -10.25 3.65 12.62
C MET A 128 -9.63 4.84 13.34
N PRO A 129 -9.22 5.95 12.67
CA PRO A 129 -8.70 7.11 13.39
C PRO A 129 -9.71 7.73 14.35
N LYS A 130 -11.01 7.69 14.03
CA LYS A 130 -12.07 8.11 14.95
C LYS A 130 -12.19 7.25 16.21
N ARG A 131 -11.65 6.03 16.18
CA ARG A 131 -11.51 5.13 17.33
C ARG A 131 -10.10 5.14 17.92
N HIS A 132 -9.27 6.13 17.56
CA HIS A 132 -7.84 6.20 17.92
C HIS A 132 -7.00 4.99 17.46
N ILE A 133 -7.43 4.33 16.37
CA ILE A 133 -6.71 3.21 15.74
C ILE A 133 -6.09 3.70 14.45
N LEU A 134 -4.79 3.48 14.29
CA LEU A 134 -4.05 3.92 13.11
C LEU A 134 -4.26 2.95 11.95
N SER A 135 -4.95 3.38 10.89
CA SER A 135 -5.07 2.62 9.64
C SER A 135 -3.92 2.94 8.68
N LEU A 136 -3.38 1.91 8.03
CA LEU A 136 -2.11 1.95 7.32
C LEU A 136 -2.22 1.27 5.96
N HIS A 137 -1.62 1.90 4.94
CA HIS A 137 -1.38 1.27 3.63
C HIS A 137 0.02 0.64 3.64
N SER A 138 0.10 -0.58 4.15
CA SER A 138 1.35 -1.26 4.45
C SER A 138 1.28 -2.77 4.20
N GLY A 139 2.40 -3.40 3.90
CA GLY A 139 2.57 -4.83 4.10
C GLY A 139 2.98 -5.07 5.54
N CYS A 140 2.67 -6.25 6.09
CA CYS A 140 3.06 -6.60 7.44
C CYS A 140 3.47 -8.06 7.52
N ASN A 141 4.60 -8.32 8.17
CA ASN A 141 5.04 -9.67 8.49
C ASN A 141 5.63 -9.77 9.90
N MET A 142 5.69 -10.99 10.40
CA MET A 142 6.15 -11.30 11.76
C MET A 142 7.19 -12.42 11.70
N GLY A 143 8.35 -12.23 12.31
CA GLY A 143 9.33 -13.29 12.46
C GLY A 143 8.84 -14.39 13.40
N LYS A 144 9.54 -15.52 13.40
CA LYS A 144 9.18 -16.68 14.24
C LYS A 144 9.24 -16.36 15.74
N ASP A 145 10.10 -15.41 16.12
CA ASP A 145 10.25 -14.92 17.49
C ASP A 145 9.32 -13.74 17.83
N GLY A 146 8.37 -13.42 16.94
CA GLY A 146 7.36 -12.38 17.15
C GLY A 146 7.80 -10.96 16.82
N ASP A 147 8.97 -10.74 16.21
CA ASP A 147 9.38 -9.42 15.74
C ASP A 147 8.55 -9.00 14.52
N VAL A 148 7.83 -7.88 14.59
CA VAL A 148 6.93 -7.43 13.53
C VAL A 148 7.56 -6.28 12.73
N ALA A 149 7.30 -6.26 11.42
CA ALA A 149 7.71 -5.19 10.53
C ALA A 149 6.57 -4.74 9.61
N LEU A 150 6.44 -3.42 9.48
CA LEU A 150 5.54 -2.74 8.55
C LEU A 150 6.32 -2.26 7.32
N PHE A 151 5.76 -2.45 6.13
CA PHE A 151 6.34 -2.06 4.85
C PHE A 151 5.42 -1.07 4.15
N PHE A 152 5.77 0.21 4.17
CA PHE A 152 5.05 1.26 3.46
C PHE A 152 5.59 1.44 2.06
N GLY A 153 4.73 1.72 1.10
CA GLY A 153 5.16 1.96 -0.28
C GLY A 153 3.99 1.97 -1.24
N LEU A 154 4.14 2.63 -2.38
CA LEU A 154 3.14 2.61 -3.44
C LEU A 154 3.16 1.28 -4.21
N SER A 155 2.22 1.13 -5.14
CA SER A 155 2.20 -0.03 -6.04
C SER A 155 3.52 -0.12 -6.82
N GLY A 156 4.11 -1.32 -6.90
CA GLY A 156 5.36 -1.56 -7.64
C GLY A 156 6.66 -1.22 -6.89
N THR A 157 6.60 -0.73 -5.65
CA THR A 157 7.82 -0.46 -4.83
C THR A 157 8.34 -1.70 -4.10
N GLY A 158 7.72 -2.87 -4.27
CA GLY A 158 8.16 -4.13 -3.66
C GLY A 158 7.50 -4.47 -2.32
N LYS A 159 6.44 -3.75 -1.91
CA LYS A 159 5.68 -4.01 -0.66
C LYS A 159 5.25 -5.47 -0.52
N THR A 160 4.47 -6.00 -1.48
CA THR A 160 4.05 -7.40 -1.50
C THR A 160 5.25 -8.35 -1.50
N THR A 161 6.19 -8.17 -2.44
CA THR A 161 7.39 -9.02 -2.60
C THR A 161 8.28 -9.10 -1.35
N LEU A 162 8.41 -8.01 -0.59
CA LEU A 162 9.24 -7.95 0.62
C LEU A 162 8.46 -8.37 1.89
N SER A 163 7.14 -8.17 1.93
CA SER A 163 6.30 -8.69 3.01
C SER A 163 6.16 -10.21 2.96
N THR A 164 6.12 -10.80 1.76
CA THR A 164 6.08 -12.25 1.51
C THR A 164 7.50 -12.84 1.56
N ASP A 165 8.04 -12.97 2.76
CA ASP A 165 9.30 -13.65 3.03
C ASP A 165 9.04 -15.05 3.58
N HIS A 166 9.58 -16.09 2.93
CA HIS A 166 9.43 -17.49 3.34
C HIS A 166 9.84 -17.78 4.80
N ASN A 167 10.72 -16.95 5.39
CA ASN A 167 11.19 -17.14 6.77
C ASN A 167 10.30 -16.46 7.81
N ARG A 168 9.31 -15.69 7.39
CA ARG A 168 8.44 -14.87 8.25
C ARG A 168 6.98 -15.20 7.97
N PHE A 169 6.14 -14.99 8.97
CA PHE A 169 4.70 -15.14 8.81
C PHE A 169 4.11 -13.90 8.17
N LEU A 170 3.38 -14.07 7.06
CA LEU A 170 2.64 -12.97 6.43
C LEU A 170 1.42 -12.63 7.28
N ILE A 171 1.23 -11.35 7.62
CA ILE A 171 0.02 -10.85 8.28
C ILE A 171 -0.95 -10.31 7.22
N GLY A 172 -0.44 -9.54 6.26
CA GLY A 172 -1.17 -9.06 5.08
C GLY A 172 -0.24 -8.26 4.18
N ASP A 173 -0.61 -8.06 2.92
CA ASP A 173 0.28 -7.45 1.92
C ASP A 173 0.03 -5.95 1.68
N ASP A 174 -1.12 -5.40 2.12
CA ASP A 174 -1.55 -4.08 1.67
C ASP A 174 -2.24 -3.18 2.72
N GLU A 175 -3.10 -3.70 3.60
CA GLU A 175 -3.96 -2.87 4.47
C GLU A 175 -3.99 -3.36 5.93
N HIS A 176 -3.57 -2.52 6.88
CA HIS A 176 -3.51 -2.87 8.31
C HIS A 176 -4.09 -1.81 9.23
N CYS A 177 -4.42 -2.20 10.45
CA CYS A 177 -4.72 -1.33 11.58
C CYS A 177 -3.70 -1.57 12.69
N TRP A 178 -3.25 -0.51 13.36
CA TRP A 178 -2.43 -0.57 14.57
C TRP A 178 -3.23 0.05 15.73
N SER A 179 -3.77 -0.84 16.57
CA SER A 179 -4.51 -0.49 17.79
C SER A 179 -3.58 -0.44 19.01
N ASP A 180 -4.14 -0.27 20.20
CA ASP A 180 -3.40 -0.36 21.46
C ASP A 180 -2.94 -1.78 21.79
N ASP A 181 -3.60 -2.79 21.21
CA ASP A 181 -3.34 -4.20 21.52
C ASP A 181 -2.48 -4.90 20.45
N CYS A 182 -2.63 -4.54 19.18
CA CYS A 182 -2.04 -5.30 18.08
C CYS A 182 -1.94 -4.53 16.76
N VAL A 183 -1.23 -5.11 15.80
CA VAL A 183 -1.41 -4.84 14.37
C VAL A 183 -2.27 -5.95 13.76
N SER A 184 -3.34 -5.58 13.06
CA SER A 184 -4.26 -6.51 12.41
C SER A 184 -4.41 -6.21 10.93
N ASN A 185 -4.52 -7.25 10.11
CA ASN A 185 -4.87 -7.11 8.70
C ASN A 185 -6.34 -6.67 8.59
N ILE A 186 -6.64 -5.78 7.65
CA ILE A 186 -8.02 -5.38 7.31
C ILE A 186 -8.69 -6.46 6.44
N GLU A 187 -7.90 -7.14 5.62
CA GLU A 187 -8.32 -8.02 4.53
C GLU A 187 -8.28 -9.51 4.90
N GLY A 188 -8.99 -10.35 4.14
CA GLY A 188 -8.94 -11.82 4.21
C GLY A 188 -8.16 -12.49 3.08
N GLY A 189 -7.48 -11.70 2.23
CA GLY A 189 -6.73 -12.19 1.09
C GLY A 189 -5.72 -11.16 0.56
N CYS A 190 -5.10 -11.48 -0.57
CA CYS A 190 -4.13 -10.62 -1.24
C CYS A 190 -4.59 -10.29 -2.66
N TYR A 191 -4.29 -9.08 -3.13
CA TYR A 191 -4.61 -8.63 -4.50
C TYR A 191 -3.34 -8.29 -5.30
N ALA A 192 -2.56 -9.33 -5.59
CA ALA A 192 -1.21 -9.20 -6.14
C ALA A 192 -1.22 -8.77 -7.61
N LYS A 193 -0.16 -8.06 -8.01
CA LYS A 193 0.13 -7.73 -9.41
C LYS A 193 0.75 -8.95 -10.10
N CYS A 194 0.33 -9.23 -11.32
CA CYS A 194 0.74 -10.45 -12.05
C CYS A 194 1.68 -10.19 -13.24
N ILE A 195 1.92 -8.93 -13.62
CA ILE A 195 2.82 -8.63 -14.73
C ILE A 195 4.23 -9.13 -14.42
N ASP A 196 4.84 -9.84 -15.37
CA ASP A 196 6.14 -10.50 -15.26
C ASP A 196 6.28 -11.49 -14.09
N LEU A 197 5.16 -12.01 -13.57
CA LEU A 197 5.15 -13.01 -12.52
C LEU A 197 5.82 -14.30 -13.02
N SER A 198 6.79 -14.79 -12.23
CA SER A 198 7.46 -16.06 -12.50
C SER A 198 7.64 -16.85 -11.22
N LYS A 199 7.59 -18.18 -11.33
CA LYS A 199 7.74 -19.08 -10.19
C LYS A 199 9.09 -18.95 -9.51
N GLU A 200 10.14 -18.61 -10.25
CA GLU A 200 11.51 -18.46 -9.74
C GLU A 200 11.65 -17.21 -8.88
N LYS A 201 10.99 -16.11 -9.26
CA LYS A 201 11.09 -14.83 -8.56
C LYS A 201 10.14 -14.76 -7.36
N GLU A 202 8.92 -15.26 -7.52
CA GLU A 202 7.83 -15.11 -6.54
C GLU A 202 7.02 -16.43 -6.39
N PRO A 203 7.65 -17.51 -5.87
CA PRO A 203 7.04 -18.83 -5.81
C PRO A 203 5.76 -18.89 -4.96
N ASP A 204 5.67 -18.15 -3.86
CA ASP A 204 4.48 -18.16 -3.00
C ASP A 204 3.26 -17.58 -3.71
N ILE A 205 3.44 -16.45 -4.40
CA ILE A 205 2.37 -15.80 -5.18
C ILE A 205 1.98 -16.71 -6.35
N TRP A 206 2.96 -17.28 -7.05
CA TRP A 206 2.71 -18.25 -8.11
C TRP A 206 1.88 -19.44 -7.64
N ASN A 207 2.26 -20.06 -6.52
CA ASN A 207 1.59 -21.24 -5.98
C ASN A 207 0.21 -20.91 -5.36
N ALA A 208 -0.05 -19.65 -5.02
CA ALA A 208 -1.35 -19.18 -4.61
C ALA A 208 -2.33 -19.05 -5.79
N ILE A 209 -1.87 -19.05 -7.05
CA ILE A 209 -2.75 -19.03 -8.22
C ILE A 209 -3.22 -20.46 -8.50
N LYS A 210 -4.41 -20.79 -7.99
CA LYS A 210 -5.08 -22.09 -8.14
C LYS A 210 -6.60 -21.92 -8.10
N PHE A 211 -7.36 -23.01 -8.14
CA PHE A 211 -8.82 -22.93 -8.06
C PHE A 211 -9.28 -22.10 -6.85
N GLY A 212 -10.17 -21.14 -7.09
CA GLY A 212 -10.60 -20.12 -6.12
C GLY A 212 -9.96 -18.74 -6.35
N THR A 213 -8.81 -18.67 -7.00
CA THR A 213 -8.16 -17.40 -7.38
C THR A 213 -8.89 -16.73 -8.54
N VAL A 214 -9.06 -15.41 -8.47
CA VAL A 214 -9.55 -14.58 -9.57
C VAL A 214 -8.35 -13.94 -10.25
N LEU A 215 -8.17 -14.20 -11.55
CA LEU A 215 -7.24 -13.45 -12.39
C LEU A 215 -7.99 -12.34 -13.11
N GLU A 216 -7.55 -11.09 -12.97
CA GLU A 216 -8.16 -9.92 -13.61
C GLU A 216 -7.24 -9.39 -14.71
N ASN A 217 -7.79 -9.27 -15.92
CA ASN A 217 -7.13 -8.71 -17.12
C ASN A 217 -5.85 -9.43 -17.60
N VAL A 218 -5.62 -10.68 -17.21
CA VAL A 218 -4.55 -11.51 -17.77
C VAL A 218 -4.92 -12.06 -19.15
N VAL A 219 -3.92 -12.29 -19.99
CA VAL A 219 -4.08 -13.00 -21.26
C VAL A 219 -3.62 -14.45 -21.07
N PHE A 220 -4.31 -15.39 -21.71
CA PHE A 220 -3.97 -16.82 -21.65
C PHE A 220 -4.18 -17.47 -23.01
N ASP A 221 -3.45 -18.55 -23.27
CA ASP A 221 -3.62 -19.33 -24.50
C ASP A 221 -4.95 -20.11 -24.47
N GLU A 222 -5.78 -19.94 -25.49
CA GLU A 222 -7.13 -20.53 -25.50
C GLU A 222 -7.14 -22.07 -25.53
N HIS A 223 -6.06 -22.70 -26.01
CA HIS A 223 -5.93 -24.14 -26.13
C HIS A 223 -5.30 -24.76 -24.88
N THR A 224 -4.14 -24.26 -24.43
CA THR A 224 -3.41 -24.80 -23.27
C THR A 224 -3.96 -24.27 -21.95
N ARG A 225 -4.67 -23.13 -21.97
CA ARG A 225 -5.13 -22.37 -20.79
C ARG A 225 -3.99 -21.85 -19.92
N GLU A 226 -2.76 -21.85 -20.42
CA GLU A 226 -1.62 -21.25 -19.74
C GLU A 226 -1.69 -19.73 -19.83
N VAL A 227 -1.47 -19.07 -18.69
CA VAL A 227 -1.50 -17.62 -18.58
C VAL A 227 -0.15 -17.06 -19.04
N ASP A 228 -0.18 -16.09 -19.94
CA ASP A 228 1.00 -15.29 -20.28
C ASP A 228 1.06 -14.08 -19.36
N TYR A 229 1.89 -14.18 -18.31
CA TYR A 229 2.11 -13.10 -17.35
C TYR A 229 2.97 -11.96 -17.91
N THR A 230 3.57 -12.10 -19.09
CA THR A 230 4.34 -11.03 -19.74
C THR A 230 3.49 -10.18 -20.68
N ASP A 231 2.32 -10.68 -21.08
CA ASP A 231 1.40 -9.97 -21.96
C ASP A 231 0.73 -8.79 -21.23
N LYS A 232 0.89 -7.60 -21.81
CA LYS A 232 0.35 -6.32 -21.35
C LYS A 232 -0.56 -5.63 -22.35
N SER A 233 -1.05 -6.37 -23.35
CA SER A 233 -1.93 -5.87 -24.40
C SER A 233 -3.27 -5.33 -23.86
N VAL A 234 -3.77 -5.90 -22.76
CA VAL A 234 -4.94 -5.39 -22.05
C VAL A 234 -4.54 -4.25 -21.10
N THR A 235 -3.55 -4.50 -20.24
CA THR A 235 -3.03 -3.53 -19.26
C THR A 235 -1.74 -4.03 -18.61
N GLU A 236 -0.88 -3.12 -18.14
CA GLU A 236 0.21 -3.48 -17.24
C GLU A 236 -0.26 -3.78 -15.80
N ASN A 237 -1.52 -3.50 -15.45
CA ASN A 237 -2.12 -3.74 -14.13
C ASN A 237 -2.89 -5.07 -14.08
N THR A 238 -2.30 -6.15 -14.61
CA THR A 238 -2.86 -7.51 -14.45
C THR A 238 -2.76 -7.95 -12.98
N ARG A 239 -3.77 -8.71 -12.51
CA ARG A 239 -3.92 -9.00 -11.07
C ARG A 239 -4.38 -10.42 -10.76
N ALA A 240 -4.06 -10.88 -9.56
CA ALA A 240 -4.59 -12.09 -8.95
C ALA A 240 -5.14 -11.80 -7.55
N ALA A 241 -6.41 -12.11 -7.31
CA ALA A 241 -7.05 -12.04 -6.01
C ALA A 241 -7.25 -13.45 -5.45
N TYR A 242 -6.60 -13.76 -4.33
CA TYR A 242 -6.66 -15.06 -3.68
C TYR A 242 -6.81 -14.92 -2.17
N PRO A 243 -7.48 -15.88 -1.51
CA PRO A 243 -7.63 -15.87 -0.05
C PRO A 243 -6.28 -16.07 0.64
N ILE A 244 -6.12 -15.50 1.84
CA ILE A 244 -4.84 -15.46 2.55
C ILE A 244 -4.31 -16.86 2.89
N GLU A 245 -5.21 -17.85 3.04
CA GLU A 245 -4.94 -19.27 3.24
C GLU A 245 -4.12 -19.91 2.11
N PHE A 246 -4.08 -19.28 0.94
CA PHE A 246 -3.30 -19.79 -0.19
C PHE A 246 -1.80 -19.51 -0.03
N ILE A 247 -1.42 -18.60 0.87
CA ILE A 247 -0.03 -18.33 1.24
C ILE A 247 0.36 -19.27 2.40
N PRO A 248 1.30 -20.22 2.21
CA PRO A 248 1.58 -21.26 3.20
C PRO A 248 2.07 -20.75 4.56
N ASN A 249 2.78 -19.62 4.58
CA ASN A 249 3.31 -18.96 5.77
C ASN A 249 2.41 -17.82 6.26
N ALA A 250 1.16 -17.70 5.80
CA ALA A 250 0.24 -16.73 6.39
C ALA A 250 -0.06 -17.07 7.86
N LYS A 251 -0.08 -16.05 8.72
CA LYS A 251 -0.56 -16.20 10.09
C LYS A 251 -2.08 -16.10 10.09
N ILE A 252 -2.75 -17.12 10.62
CA ILE A 252 -4.20 -17.11 10.82
C ILE A 252 -4.47 -17.38 12.31
N PRO A 253 -5.20 -16.50 13.03
CA PRO A 253 -5.76 -15.22 12.59
C PRO A 253 -4.69 -14.16 12.25
N CYS A 254 -4.99 -13.27 11.31
CA CYS A 254 -4.04 -12.30 10.75
C CYS A 254 -3.87 -11.04 11.63
N PHE A 255 -3.46 -11.21 12.88
CA PHE A 255 -3.01 -10.12 13.75
C PHE A 255 -1.73 -10.52 14.50
N CYS A 256 -0.98 -9.53 14.95
CA CYS A 256 0.34 -9.71 15.58
C CYS A 256 0.64 -8.61 16.61
N PRO A 257 1.67 -8.78 17.45
CA PRO A 257 2.11 -7.75 18.40
C PRO A 257 2.61 -6.47 17.70
N HIS A 258 3.04 -5.49 18.49
CA HIS A 258 3.51 -4.22 17.95
C HIS A 258 4.80 -4.34 17.11
N PRO A 259 4.92 -3.57 16.01
CA PRO A 259 6.08 -3.55 15.13
C PRO A 259 7.32 -3.02 15.84
N LYS A 260 8.45 -3.68 15.58
CA LYS A 260 9.79 -3.15 15.94
C LYS A 260 10.38 -2.31 14.81
N ASN A 261 9.94 -2.54 13.58
CA ASN A 261 10.48 -1.90 12.39
C ASN A 261 9.35 -1.30 11.53
N VAL A 262 9.52 -0.04 11.14
CA VAL A 262 8.69 0.67 10.18
C VAL A 262 9.56 0.99 8.97
N ILE A 263 9.27 0.37 7.83
CA ILE A 263 10.11 0.42 6.64
C ILE A 263 9.37 1.17 5.55
N LEU A 264 9.93 2.31 5.13
CA LEU A 264 9.43 3.15 4.05
C LEU A 264 10.15 2.79 2.76
N LEU A 265 9.44 2.22 1.79
CA LEU A 265 9.98 1.80 0.50
C LEU A 265 9.83 2.95 -0.50
N ALA A 266 10.96 3.40 -1.06
CA ALA A 266 11.00 4.40 -2.12
C ALA A 266 11.60 3.79 -3.39
N CYS A 267 10.85 3.82 -4.50
CA CYS A 267 11.41 3.47 -5.79
C CYS A 267 12.07 4.71 -6.40
N ASP A 268 13.30 5.03 -5.99
CA ASP A 268 13.99 6.23 -6.46
C ASP A 268 14.58 6.05 -7.86
N ALA A 269 13.91 6.58 -8.87
CA ALA A 269 14.40 6.56 -10.26
C ALA A 269 15.42 7.67 -10.56
N PHE A 270 15.66 8.60 -9.62
CA PHE A 270 16.75 9.57 -9.73
C PHE A 270 18.08 8.96 -9.30
N GLY A 271 18.08 7.85 -8.56
CA GLY A 271 19.28 7.10 -8.21
C GLY A 271 20.20 7.79 -7.20
N VAL A 272 19.63 8.64 -6.34
CA VAL A 272 20.37 9.47 -5.38
C VAL A 272 20.13 9.06 -3.93
N LEU A 273 19.04 8.36 -3.63
CA LEU A 273 18.77 7.84 -2.29
C LEU A 273 19.64 6.60 -1.99
N PRO A 274 20.20 6.48 -0.77
CA PRO A 274 20.93 5.29 -0.35
C PRO A 274 20.05 4.05 -0.33
N PRO A 275 20.62 2.84 -0.54
CA PRO A 275 19.88 1.58 -0.47
C PRO A 275 19.11 1.40 0.83
N VAL A 276 19.67 1.87 1.95
CA VAL A 276 19.01 1.90 3.25
C VAL A 276 19.49 3.07 4.09
N SER A 277 18.58 3.63 4.89
CA SER A 277 18.90 4.62 5.92
C SER A 277 18.12 4.38 7.18
N LYS A 278 18.78 4.56 8.34
CA LYS A 278 18.12 4.61 9.65
C LYS A 278 17.58 6.01 9.87
N LEU A 279 16.28 6.13 10.13
CA LEU A 279 15.62 7.42 10.30
C LEU A 279 15.50 7.78 11.78
N SER A 280 15.57 9.08 12.09
CA SER A 280 14.99 9.59 13.33
C SER A 280 13.46 9.52 13.28
N LEU A 281 12.78 9.72 14.42
CA LEU A 281 11.32 9.78 14.45
C LEU A 281 10.81 10.91 13.53
N ALA A 282 11.40 12.09 13.63
CA ALA A 282 11.06 13.24 12.79
C ALA A 282 11.31 12.99 11.28
N GLN A 283 12.43 12.35 10.92
CA GLN A 283 12.68 11.95 9.52
C GLN A 283 11.69 10.91 9.05
N THR A 284 11.28 9.96 9.91
CA THR A 284 10.26 8.97 9.58
C THR A 284 8.95 9.66 9.24
N MET A 285 8.52 10.63 10.04
CA MET A 285 7.29 11.38 9.77
C MET A 285 7.41 12.24 8.51
N TYR A 286 8.54 12.93 8.31
CA TYR A 286 8.78 13.73 7.10
C TYR A 286 8.65 12.89 5.81
N HIS A 287 9.32 11.73 5.77
CA HIS A 287 9.26 10.82 4.64
C HIS A 287 7.91 10.11 4.53
N PHE A 288 7.22 9.82 5.64
CA PHE A 288 5.88 9.24 5.64
C PHE A 288 4.84 10.21 5.06
N ILE A 289 4.85 11.47 5.49
CA ILE A 289 3.98 12.53 4.94
C ILE A 289 4.32 12.81 3.48
N SER A 290 5.60 12.80 3.12
CA SER A 290 6.02 12.98 1.73
C SER A 290 5.55 11.83 0.85
N GLY A 291 5.69 10.58 1.31
CA GLY A 291 5.28 9.39 0.58
C GLY A 291 5.91 9.30 -0.80
N TYR A 292 7.22 9.56 -0.87
CA TYR A 292 7.97 9.67 -2.12
C TYR A 292 8.15 8.32 -2.82
N THR A 293 7.90 8.32 -4.13
CA THR A 293 8.36 7.32 -5.10
C THR A 293 8.65 8.02 -6.43
N ALA A 294 9.25 7.32 -7.39
CA ALA A 294 9.32 7.80 -8.76
C ALA A 294 8.56 6.88 -9.72
N LEU A 295 7.91 7.49 -10.71
CA LEU A 295 7.39 6.82 -11.90
C LEU A 295 8.49 6.76 -12.96
N VAL A 296 8.57 5.63 -13.66
CA VAL A 296 9.53 5.41 -14.75
C VAL A 296 8.82 5.30 -16.09
N ALA A 297 9.55 5.62 -17.17
CA ALA A 297 9.02 5.56 -18.52
C ALA A 297 8.45 4.16 -18.83
N GLY A 298 7.23 4.13 -19.38
CA GLY A 298 6.49 2.91 -19.70
C GLY A 298 5.47 2.46 -18.67
N THR A 299 5.51 2.97 -17.42
CA THR A 299 4.51 2.59 -16.38
C THR A 299 3.23 3.43 -16.39
N VAL A 300 3.25 4.60 -17.04
CA VAL A 300 2.11 5.49 -17.26
C VAL A 300 2.28 6.15 -18.64
N ASP A 301 1.20 6.26 -19.41
CA ASP A 301 1.20 6.91 -20.71
C ASP A 301 1.74 8.34 -20.64
N GLY A 302 2.72 8.66 -21.50
CA GLY A 302 3.27 10.01 -21.65
C GLY A 302 4.53 10.32 -20.83
N ILE A 303 4.96 9.45 -19.92
CA ILE A 303 6.19 9.66 -19.12
C ILE A 303 7.42 9.19 -19.91
N LYS A 304 8.32 10.12 -20.26
CA LYS A 304 9.60 9.83 -20.95
C LYS A 304 10.83 9.89 -20.05
N GLU A 305 10.75 10.64 -18.95
CA GLU A 305 11.82 10.81 -17.96
C GLU A 305 11.32 10.46 -16.55
N PRO A 306 12.19 10.05 -15.62
CA PRO A 306 11.84 9.86 -14.20
C PRO A 306 11.06 11.04 -13.65
N THR A 307 9.85 10.76 -13.16
CA THR A 307 8.98 11.77 -12.57
C THR A 307 8.77 11.43 -11.10
N ALA A 308 9.17 12.33 -10.21
CA ALA A 308 8.90 12.19 -8.79
C ALA A 308 7.39 12.22 -8.55
N THR A 309 6.92 11.36 -7.67
CA THR A 309 5.53 11.27 -7.24
C THR A 309 5.49 11.23 -5.72
N PHE A 310 4.68 12.11 -5.15
CA PHE A 310 4.47 12.19 -3.71
C PHE A 310 3.04 11.80 -3.42
N SER A 311 2.87 10.78 -2.60
CA SER A 311 1.54 10.29 -2.19
C SER A 311 1.53 10.17 -0.68
N ALA A 312 1.01 11.20 -0.02
CA ALA A 312 1.04 11.33 1.42
C ALA A 312 0.62 10.04 2.15
N CYS A 313 1.36 9.68 3.20
CA CYS A 313 1.21 8.44 3.96
C CYS A 313 1.33 7.16 3.10
N PHE A 314 1.96 7.27 1.93
CA PHE A 314 2.00 6.25 0.89
C PHE A 314 0.61 5.78 0.41
N GLY A 315 -0.43 6.61 0.57
CA GLY A 315 -1.81 6.18 0.36
C GLY A 315 -2.80 7.32 0.14
N ALA A 316 -2.36 8.48 -0.38
CA ALA A 316 -3.17 9.70 -0.46
C ALA A 316 -4.56 9.52 -1.09
N ALA A 317 -4.67 8.65 -2.09
CA ALA A 317 -5.93 8.34 -2.78
C ALA A 317 -7.02 7.73 -1.87
N PHE A 318 -6.65 7.22 -0.70
CA PHE A 318 -7.56 6.51 0.21
C PHE A 318 -7.74 7.24 1.55
N LEU A 319 -7.01 8.32 1.80
CA LEU A 319 -7.09 9.05 3.06
C LEU A 319 -8.39 9.86 3.13
N MET A 320 -9.12 9.71 4.22
CA MET A 320 -10.35 10.47 4.51
C MET A 320 -10.14 11.62 5.51
N LEU A 321 -8.93 11.72 6.08
CA LEU A 321 -8.53 12.77 7.02
C LEU A 321 -7.23 13.40 6.52
N HIS A 322 -6.86 14.55 7.09
CA HIS A 322 -5.62 15.21 6.71
C HIS A 322 -4.39 14.32 7.03
N PRO A 323 -3.37 14.21 6.13
CA PRO A 323 -2.21 13.35 6.33
C PRO A 323 -1.49 13.51 7.67
N THR A 324 -1.47 14.74 8.21
CA THR A 324 -0.84 15.05 9.51
C THR A 324 -1.47 14.28 10.67
N THR A 325 -2.74 13.90 10.57
CA THR A 325 -3.43 13.07 11.57
C THR A 325 -2.78 11.69 11.66
N TYR A 326 -2.59 11.03 10.51
CA TYR A 326 -1.98 9.69 10.46
C TYR A 326 -0.50 9.73 10.85
N ALA A 327 0.22 10.79 10.46
CA ALA A 327 1.60 10.98 10.90
C ALA A 327 1.71 11.17 12.43
N ALA A 328 0.85 11.99 13.04
CA ALA A 328 0.84 12.15 14.50
C ALA A 328 0.58 10.82 15.22
N MET A 329 -0.42 10.07 14.76
CA MET A 329 -0.73 8.74 15.30
C MET A 329 0.42 7.73 15.11
N LEU A 330 1.09 7.75 13.95
CA LEU A 330 2.25 6.89 13.70
C LEU A 330 3.42 7.27 14.61
N ALA A 331 3.69 8.56 14.80
CA ALA A 331 4.74 9.04 15.70
C ALA A 331 4.51 8.57 17.14
N GLU A 332 3.28 8.71 17.63
CA GLU A 332 2.86 8.25 18.96
C GLU A 332 3.07 6.75 19.12
N LYS A 333 2.54 5.94 18.20
CA LYS A 333 2.70 4.48 18.22
C LYS A 333 4.16 4.04 18.14
N MET A 334 4.96 4.67 17.28
CA MET A 334 6.39 4.35 17.18
C MET A 334 7.15 4.72 18.46
N HIS A 335 6.82 5.86 19.09
CA HIS A 335 7.44 6.30 20.32
C HIS A 335 7.09 5.36 21.49
N GLU A 336 5.80 5.06 21.67
CA GLU A 336 5.28 4.19 22.73
C GLU A 336 5.90 2.78 22.68
N HIS A 337 6.00 2.20 21.48
CA HIS A 337 6.46 0.82 21.30
C HIS A 337 7.95 0.71 20.92
N GLY A 338 8.68 1.82 20.86
CA GLY A 338 10.11 1.85 20.54
C GLY A 338 10.44 1.36 19.12
N ALA A 339 9.54 1.56 18.16
CA ALA A 339 9.73 1.12 16.78
C ALA A 339 10.77 1.99 16.05
N THR A 340 11.62 1.36 15.23
CA THR A 340 12.64 2.07 14.44
C THR A 340 12.17 2.29 13.00
N GLY A 341 12.33 3.52 12.50
CA GLY A 341 12.05 3.89 11.12
C GLY A 341 13.24 3.64 10.18
N TRP A 342 12.95 3.14 8.98
CA TRP A 342 13.92 2.85 7.94
C TRP A 342 13.43 3.40 6.59
N LEU A 343 14.32 3.99 5.80
CA LEU A 343 14.07 4.30 4.39
C LEU A 343 14.86 3.31 3.54
N VAL A 344 14.20 2.58 2.65
CA VAL A 344 14.83 1.60 1.78
C VAL A 344 14.57 1.97 0.32
N ASN A 345 15.64 2.19 -0.43
CA ASN A 345 15.55 2.45 -1.86
C ASN A 345 15.44 1.11 -2.62
N THR A 346 14.32 0.93 -3.32
CA THR A 346 14.02 -0.22 -4.19
C THR A 346 14.07 0.14 -5.68
N GLY A 347 14.50 1.36 -5.98
CA GLY A 347 14.64 1.94 -7.31
C GLY A 347 16.06 1.75 -7.85
N TRP A 348 16.69 2.85 -8.29
CA TRP A 348 17.95 2.87 -9.01
C TRP A 348 19.12 3.31 -8.12
N CYS A 349 20.33 2.96 -8.55
CA CYS A 349 21.59 3.38 -7.98
C CYS A 349 22.65 3.52 -9.09
N GLY A 350 23.65 4.38 -8.87
CA GLY A 350 24.76 4.62 -9.80
C GLY A 350 24.41 5.46 -11.03
N GLY A 351 23.27 6.13 -11.00
CA GLY A 351 22.74 6.97 -12.07
C GLY A 351 21.22 7.04 -12.02
N SER A 352 20.65 8.05 -12.65
CA SER A 352 19.21 8.12 -12.93
C SER A 352 18.76 6.97 -13.84
N TYR A 353 17.45 6.73 -13.93
CA TYR A 353 16.90 5.82 -14.94
C TYR A 353 17.47 6.10 -16.33
N GLY A 354 17.93 5.05 -17.02
CA GLY A 354 18.58 5.14 -18.33
C GLY A 354 20.11 5.16 -18.27
N SER A 355 20.72 5.62 -17.17
CA SER A 355 22.19 5.57 -16.96
C SER A 355 22.60 4.68 -15.79
N GLY A 356 21.80 4.62 -14.73
CA GLY A 356 22.00 3.76 -13.57
C GLY A 356 21.30 2.40 -13.69
N ASN A 357 21.48 1.58 -12.65
CA ASN A 357 20.89 0.25 -12.57
C ASN A 357 19.89 0.15 -11.42
N ARG A 358 18.82 -0.61 -11.61
CA ARG A 358 17.90 -0.94 -10.52
C ARG A 358 18.64 -1.75 -9.46
N ILE A 359 18.45 -1.41 -8.18
CA ILE A 359 19.04 -2.14 -7.06
C ILE A 359 18.56 -3.59 -7.14
N LYS A 360 19.51 -4.52 -7.16
CA LYS A 360 19.21 -5.95 -7.31
C LYS A 360 18.40 -6.42 -6.11
N LEU A 361 17.27 -7.09 -6.36
CA LEU A 361 16.39 -7.62 -5.31
C LEU A 361 17.12 -8.46 -4.24
N PRO A 362 18.13 -9.31 -4.57
CA PRO A 362 18.92 -9.99 -3.55
C PRO A 362 19.62 -9.06 -2.55
N TYR A 363 20.07 -7.88 -2.98
CA TYR A 363 20.67 -6.89 -2.08
C TYR A 363 19.62 -6.25 -1.17
N THR A 364 18.46 -5.90 -1.72
CA THR A 364 17.32 -5.42 -0.92
C THR A 364 16.90 -6.46 0.12
N ARG A 365 16.80 -7.75 -0.23
CA ARG A 365 16.48 -8.81 0.74
C ARG A 365 17.53 -8.94 1.84
N LYS A 366 18.83 -8.82 1.52
CA LYS A 366 19.89 -8.79 2.55
C LYS A 366 19.76 -7.59 3.49
N ILE A 367 19.42 -6.41 2.96
CA ILE A 367 19.13 -5.20 3.75
C ILE A 367 17.96 -5.46 4.69
N ILE A 368 16.84 -6.00 4.19
CA ILE A 368 15.66 -6.32 5.01
C ILE A 368 16.01 -7.34 6.11
N ASN A 369 16.80 -8.36 5.80
CA ASN A 369 17.28 -9.32 6.80
C ASN A 369 18.19 -8.68 7.86
N ALA A 370 19.02 -7.71 7.47
CA ALA A 370 19.85 -6.94 8.39
C ALA A 370 19.01 -6.03 9.32
N ILE A 371 17.87 -5.51 8.82
CA ILE A 371 16.88 -4.80 9.65
C ILE A 371 16.25 -5.78 10.65
N HIS A 372 15.73 -6.91 10.18
CA HIS A 372 15.03 -7.89 11.03
C HIS A 372 15.92 -8.49 12.13
N SER A 373 17.15 -8.86 11.78
CA SER A 373 18.12 -9.41 12.74
C SER A 373 18.59 -8.38 13.79
N GLY A 374 18.30 -7.09 13.59
CA GLY A 374 18.79 -6.01 14.43
C GLY A 374 20.28 -5.72 14.25
N SER A 375 20.95 -6.29 13.24
CA SER A 375 22.36 -5.99 12.96
C SER A 375 22.55 -4.51 12.63
N LEU A 376 21.63 -3.94 11.85
CA LEU A 376 21.66 -2.50 11.54
C LEU A 376 21.44 -1.63 12.79
N LEU A 377 20.73 -2.09 13.82
CA LEU A 377 20.59 -1.29 15.05
C LEU A 377 21.94 -1.02 15.74
N LYS A 378 22.92 -1.92 15.53
CA LYS A 378 24.28 -1.89 16.11
C LYS A 378 25.35 -1.36 15.15
N ALA A 379 24.99 -1.05 13.90
CA ALA A 379 25.92 -0.60 12.88
C ALA A 379 26.47 0.81 13.18
N THR A 380 27.63 1.11 12.62
CA THR A 380 28.18 2.47 12.53
C THR A 380 27.55 3.22 11.37
N TYR A 381 27.25 4.50 11.59
CA TYR A 381 26.49 5.33 10.66
C TYR A 381 27.20 6.63 10.32
N GLU A 382 27.03 7.04 9.07
CA GLU A 382 27.40 8.37 8.59
C GLU A 382 26.17 9.10 8.04
N LYS A 383 26.20 10.44 8.06
CA LYS A 383 25.08 11.25 7.58
C LYS A 383 25.34 11.72 6.16
N THR A 384 24.32 11.65 5.30
CA THR A 384 24.34 12.34 3.99
C THR A 384 24.30 13.86 4.19
N GLU A 385 24.95 14.61 3.30
CA GLU A 385 25.02 16.08 3.40
C GLU A 385 23.66 16.76 3.27
N VAL A 386 22.88 16.42 2.23
CA VAL A 386 21.62 17.14 1.91
C VAL A 386 20.44 16.66 2.75
N PHE A 387 20.18 15.34 2.80
CA PHE A 387 19.00 14.81 3.51
C PHE A 387 19.27 14.45 4.99
N GLY A 388 20.52 14.54 5.46
CA GLY A 388 20.88 14.13 6.82
C GLY A 388 20.58 12.65 7.15
N LEU A 389 20.41 11.78 6.15
CA LEU A 389 20.07 10.37 6.31
C LEU A 389 21.25 9.59 6.88
N LYS A 390 20.99 8.72 7.86
CA LYS A 390 22.04 7.85 8.44
C LYS A 390 22.21 6.59 7.60
N ILE A 391 23.33 6.51 6.88
CA ILE A 391 23.72 5.36 6.05
C ILE A 391 24.67 4.45 6.85
N PRO A 392 24.45 3.12 6.87
CA PRO A 392 25.38 2.20 7.52
C PRO A 392 26.71 2.10 6.77
N SER A 393 27.81 1.94 7.49
CA SER A 393 29.16 1.82 6.90
C SER A 393 29.35 0.56 6.06
N GLU A 394 28.70 -0.53 6.46
CA GLU A 394 28.76 -1.84 5.80
C GLU A 394 27.48 -2.65 6.06
N ILE A 395 27.17 -3.57 5.15
CA ILE A 395 26.13 -4.59 5.31
C ILE A 395 26.67 -5.87 4.67
N GLU A 396 26.64 -6.97 5.42
CA GLU A 396 27.17 -8.24 4.94
C GLU A 396 26.54 -8.66 3.60
N GLY A 397 27.38 -8.90 2.60
CA GLY A 397 26.96 -9.37 1.29
C GLY A 397 26.25 -8.33 0.42
N VAL A 398 26.29 -7.05 0.79
CA VAL A 398 25.89 -5.90 -0.05
C VAL A 398 27.15 -5.11 -0.42
N PRO A 399 27.41 -4.79 -1.70
CA PRO A 399 28.60 -4.03 -2.09
C PRO A 399 28.67 -2.66 -1.39
N GLN A 400 29.82 -2.35 -0.79
CA GLN A 400 29.99 -1.09 -0.07
C GLN A 400 29.84 0.14 -0.99
N GLU A 401 30.22 -0.01 -2.26
CA GLU A 401 30.12 1.01 -3.30
C GLU A 401 28.70 1.53 -3.54
N ILE A 402 27.67 0.69 -3.31
CA ILE A 402 26.27 1.11 -3.50
C ILE A 402 25.66 1.73 -2.24
N LEU A 403 26.24 1.49 -1.05
CA LEU A 403 25.72 2.04 0.21
C LEU A 403 25.81 3.57 0.21
N ARG A 404 26.85 4.13 -0.41
CA ARG A 404 26.95 5.56 -0.71
C ARG A 404 26.61 5.79 -2.19
N PRO A 405 25.41 6.30 -2.50
CA PRO A 405 24.99 6.53 -3.89
C PRO A 405 26.02 7.30 -4.70
N GLU A 406 26.62 8.35 -4.13
CA GLU A 406 27.66 9.14 -4.77
C GLU A 406 28.78 8.28 -5.33
N ASN A 407 29.25 7.26 -4.61
CA ASN A 407 30.35 6.39 -5.04
C ASN A 407 30.02 5.62 -6.32
N ALA A 408 28.76 5.21 -6.47
CA ALA A 408 28.29 4.45 -7.62
C ALA A 408 28.12 5.29 -8.89
N TRP A 409 28.04 6.64 -8.77
CA TRP A 409 27.95 7.51 -9.94
C TRP A 409 29.32 7.75 -10.57
N ALA A 410 29.41 7.60 -11.90
CA ALA A 410 30.62 7.94 -12.65
C ALA A 410 30.89 9.46 -12.65
N ASP A 411 29.83 10.26 -12.81
CA ASP A 411 29.88 11.73 -12.77
C ASP A 411 29.34 12.24 -11.43
N LYS A 412 30.25 12.75 -10.58
CA LYS A 412 29.93 13.27 -9.24
C LYS A 412 29.16 14.59 -9.27
N GLU A 413 29.39 15.42 -10.28
CA GLU A 413 28.65 16.67 -10.46
C GLU A 413 27.21 16.38 -10.91
N ALA A 414 27.02 15.41 -11.81
CA ALA A 414 25.69 14.95 -12.18
C ALA A 414 24.91 14.38 -10.98
N TYR A 415 25.58 13.62 -10.11
CA TYR A 415 24.99 13.15 -8.84
C TYR A 415 24.53 14.32 -7.98
N LYS A 416 25.42 15.29 -7.72
CA LYS A 416 25.14 16.47 -6.88
C LYS A 416 23.97 17.29 -7.42
N ASN A 417 23.94 17.58 -8.72
CA ASN A 417 22.86 18.30 -9.36
C ASN A 417 21.51 17.56 -9.24
N THR A 418 21.53 16.23 -9.42
CA THR A 418 20.33 15.39 -9.29
C THR A 418 19.85 15.32 -7.85
N LEU A 419 20.77 15.24 -6.88
CA LEU A 419 20.47 15.23 -5.45
C LEU A 419 19.79 16.53 -5.02
N LEU A 420 20.33 17.69 -5.43
CA LEU A 420 19.75 19.00 -5.14
C LEU A 420 18.40 19.19 -5.84
N LYS A 421 18.25 18.69 -7.07
CA LYS A 421 16.96 18.68 -7.76
C LYS A 421 15.91 17.91 -6.97
N LEU A 422 16.21 16.67 -6.56
CA LEU A 422 15.27 15.86 -5.77
C LEU A 422 14.95 16.52 -4.42
N ALA A 423 15.96 17.07 -3.76
CA ALA A 423 15.79 17.78 -2.50
C ALA A 423 14.85 19.01 -2.62
N GLY A 424 14.95 19.75 -3.73
CA GLY A 424 14.00 20.82 -4.08
C GLY A 424 12.57 20.32 -4.26
N LEU A 425 12.39 19.17 -4.91
CA LEU A 425 11.06 18.56 -5.08
C LEU A 425 10.44 18.15 -3.74
N PHE A 426 11.23 17.58 -2.82
CA PHE A 426 10.78 17.27 -1.46
C PHE A 426 10.34 18.52 -0.71
N LYS A 427 11.14 19.60 -0.76
CA LYS A 427 10.82 20.86 -0.09
C LYS A 427 9.53 21.47 -0.63
N ASN A 428 9.39 21.59 -1.96
CA ASN A 428 8.20 22.14 -2.61
C ASN A 428 6.95 21.31 -2.29
N ASN A 429 7.05 19.97 -2.28
CA ASN A 429 5.94 19.12 -1.89
C ASN A 429 5.52 19.37 -0.42
N PHE A 430 6.51 19.55 0.46
CA PHE A 430 6.25 19.68 1.89
C PHE A 430 5.62 21.02 2.29
N GLU A 431 5.78 22.08 1.49
CA GLU A 431 5.15 23.40 1.71
C GLU A 431 3.64 23.29 1.94
N THR A 432 2.95 22.38 1.25
CA THR A 432 1.52 22.12 1.40
C THR A 432 1.09 21.63 2.79
N PHE A 433 2.04 21.14 3.61
CA PHE A 433 1.79 20.65 4.97
C PHE A 433 2.26 21.61 6.06
N THR A 434 2.98 22.68 5.71
CA THR A 434 3.60 23.60 6.68
C THR A 434 2.61 24.39 7.52
N GLU A 435 1.40 24.62 7.02
CA GLU A 435 0.34 25.35 7.72
C GLU A 435 -0.39 24.47 8.75
N TYR A 436 -0.12 23.17 8.78
CA TYR A 436 -0.82 22.22 9.65
C TYR A 436 0.04 21.79 10.83
N LYS A 437 -0.58 21.76 12.02
CA LYS A 437 0.04 21.17 13.21
C LYS A 437 0.05 19.64 13.10
N ILE A 438 1.19 19.03 13.38
CA ILE A 438 1.39 17.58 13.50
C ILE A 438 1.69 17.27 14.97
N GLY A 439 0.70 16.74 15.69
CA GLY A 439 0.84 16.48 17.12
C GLY A 439 1.11 17.76 17.92
N GLU A 440 2.06 17.70 18.86
CA GLU A 440 2.53 18.87 19.60
C GLU A 440 3.37 19.81 18.73
N ASP A 441 3.38 21.11 19.06
CA ASP A 441 4.08 22.14 18.26
C ASP A 441 5.56 21.80 18.04
N LYS A 442 6.22 21.21 19.05
CA LYS A 442 7.61 20.76 18.97
C LYS A 442 7.84 19.67 17.91
N LEU A 443 6.93 18.71 17.79
CA LEU A 443 7.07 17.63 16.80
C LEU A 443 6.95 18.19 15.38
N THR A 444 6.07 19.18 15.18
CA THR A 444 5.93 19.85 13.88
C THR A 444 7.24 20.53 13.46
N GLU A 445 7.87 21.27 14.38
CA GLU A 445 9.17 21.92 14.14
C GLU A 445 10.28 20.89 13.84
N GLU A 446 10.33 19.80 14.60
CA GLU A 446 11.29 18.72 14.38
C GLU A 446 11.13 18.06 13.01
N ILE A 447 9.88 17.86 12.56
CA ILE A 447 9.58 17.28 11.23
C ILE A 447 10.04 18.22 10.12
N LEU A 448 9.78 19.53 10.24
CA LEU A 448 10.23 20.52 9.26
C LEU A 448 11.76 20.57 9.17
N ALA A 449 12.43 20.52 10.33
CA ALA A 449 13.89 20.48 10.40
C ALA A 449 14.50 19.15 9.91
N ALA A 450 13.69 18.09 9.80
CA ALA A 450 14.12 16.77 9.33
C ALA A 450 14.11 16.62 7.80
N GLY A 451 13.59 17.62 7.08
CA GLY A 451 13.67 17.68 5.63
C GLY A 451 15.09 17.92 5.10
N PRO A 452 15.27 17.93 3.76
CA PRO A 452 16.57 18.23 3.17
C PRO A 452 17.01 19.68 3.40
N ILE A 453 18.30 19.88 3.65
CA ILE A 453 18.95 21.17 3.91
C ILE A 453 20.06 21.38 2.88
N PHE A 454 19.96 22.45 2.08
CA PHE A 454 20.93 22.78 1.03
C PHE A 454 20.80 24.24 0.59
#